data_AF-A0A2W0ZXW7-F1
#
_entry.id   AF-A0A2W0ZXW7-F1
#
_cell.length_a   1.000
_cell.length_b   1.000
_cell.length_c   1.000
_cell.angle_alpha   90.00
_cell.angle_beta   90.00
_cell.angle_gamma   90.00
#
_symmetry.space_group_name_H-M   'P 1'
#
loop_
_entity.id
_entity.type
_entity.pdbx_description
1 polymer ?
#
loop_
_entity_poly.entity_id
_entity_poly.type
_entity_poly.pdbx_seq_one_letter_code
_entity_poly.pdbx_strand_id
1 'polypeptide(L)' 'MVTVDPEVADAYRQAWQRWQDQLTTLHDIFLDGAASDPPRLKGLLNREARAKDAYDAARLRLLGIPS' A
#
# COMPACT_ATOMS: atom_id res chain seq x y z
N MET A 1 -2.22 26.27 8.68
CA MET A 1 -1.71 24.87 8.63
C MET A 1 -2.88 23.99 9.00
N VAL A 2 -3.29 23.04 8.15
CA VAL A 2 -4.32 22.06 8.54
C VAL A 2 -3.67 21.17 9.58
N THR A 3 -4.14 21.24 10.83
CA THR A 3 -3.68 20.36 11.90
C THR A 3 -4.35 19.01 11.69
N VAL A 4 -3.61 18.07 11.10
CA VAL A 4 -4.08 16.69 10.94
C VAL A 4 -4.04 16.01 12.30
N ASP A 5 -5.10 15.26 12.61
CA ASP A 5 -5.15 14.39 13.78
C ASP A 5 -3.94 13.42 13.78
N PRO A 6 -3.12 13.37 14.86
CA PRO A 6 -1.99 12.46 14.97
C PRO A 6 -2.32 11.01 14.67
N GLU A 7 -3.50 10.52 15.07
CA GLU A 7 -3.92 9.14 14.81
C GLU A 7 -4.18 8.90 13.32
N VAL A 8 -4.79 9.88 12.64
CA VAL A 8 -5.03 9.82 11.19
C VAL A 8 -3.72 9.90 10.42
N ALA A 9 -2.80 10.75 10.86
CA ALA A 9 -1.46 10.85 10.28
C ALA A 9 -0.68 9.54 10.43
N ASP A 10 -0.78 8.88 11.59
CA ASP A 10 -0.11 7.60 11.83
C ASP A 10 -0.72 6.46 11.00
N ALA A 11 -2.06 6.36 10.96
CA ALA A 11 -2.77 5.40 10.12
C ALA A 11 -2.40 5.54 8.64
N TYR A 12 -2.28 6.79 8.15
CA TYR A 12 -1.80 7.08 6.80
C TYR A 12 -0.38 6.55 6.57
N ARG A 13 0.56 6.83 7.49
CA ARG A 13 1.96 6.37 7.35
C ARG A 13 2.06 4.85 7.36
N GLN A 14 1.32 4.18 8.24
CA GLN A 14 1.30 2.72 8.30
C GLN A 14 0.74 2.10 7.01
N ALA A 15 -0.37 2.64 6.49
CA ALA A 15 -0.95 2.15 5.24
C ALA A 15 -0.03 2.40 4.04
N TRP A 16 0.61 3.56 3.99
CA TRP A 16 1.60 3.91 2.98
C TRP A 16 2.79 2.95 3.01
N GLN A 17 3.42 2.75 4.18
CA GLN A 17 4.57 1.85 4.31
C GLN A 17 4.21 0.43 3.88
N ARG A 18 3.07 -0.09 4.34
CA ARG A 18 2.61 -1.43 3.97
C ARG A 18 2.43 -1.59 2.46
N TRP A 19 1.93 -0.58 1.77
CA TRP A 19 1.80 -0.60 0.31
C TRP A 19 3.17 -0.56 -0.37
N GLN A 20 4.09 0.29 0.11
CA GLN A 20 5.46 0.33 -0.40
C GLN A 20 6.16 -1.03 -0.28
N ASP A 21 6.02 -1.73 0.86
CA ASP A 21 6.64 -3.04 1.05
C ASP A 21 6.13 -4.08 0.03
N GLN A 22 4.83 -4.05 -0.30
CA GLN A 22 4.28 -4.93 -1.35
C GLN A 22 4.79 -4.56 -2.74
N LEU A 23 4.90 -3.25 -3.03
CA LEU A 23 5.44 -2.77 -4.30
C LEU A 23 6.91 -3.12 -4.47
N THR A 24 7.73 -2.97 -3.44
CA THR A 24 9.14 -3.39 -3.46
C THR A 24 9.24 -4.88 -3.75
N THR A 25 8.44 -5.71 -3.08
CA THR A 25 8.42 -7.15 -3.35
C THR A 25 8.09 -7.48 -4.82
N LEU A 26 7.14 -6.78 -5.42
CA LEU A 26 6.80 -6.96 -6.84
C LEU A 26 7.90 -6.44 -7.76
N HIS A 27 8.53 -5.32 -7.40
CA HIS A 27 9.64 -4.74 -8.15
C HIS A 27 10.80 -5.73 -8.26
N ASP A 28 11.20 -6.32 -7.14
CA ASP A 28 12.29 -7.32 -7.08
C ASP A 28 11.96 -8.55 -7.96
N ILE A 29 10.69 -8.97 -8.01
CA ILE A 29 10.26 -10.07 -8.87
C ILE A 29 10.27 -9.68 -10.34
N PHE A 30 9.79 -8.49 -10.68
CA PHE A 30 9.66 -8.04 -12.06
C PHE A 30 11.00 -7.66 -12.70
N LEU A 31 11.89 -7.02 -11.94
CA LEU A 31 13.12 -6.46 -12.49
C LEU A 31 14.37 -7.27 -12.11
N ASP A 32 14.40 -7.87 -10.93
CA ASP A 32 15.57 -8.62 -10.46
C ASP A 32 15.43 -10.14 -10.69
N GLY A 33 14.33 -10.57 -11.30
CA GLY A 33 14.13 -11.95 -11.76
C GLY A 33 13.95 -12.96 -10.64
N ALA A 34 13.52 -12.53 -9.45
CA ALA A 34 13.21 -13.44 -8.35
C ALA A 34 12.16 -14.47 -8.79
N ALA A 35 12.51 -15.76 -8.71
CA ALA A 35 11.65 -16.83 -9.18
C ALA A 35 10.29 -16.83 -8.45
N SER A 36 9.22 -16.74 -9.24
CA SER A 36 7.84 -16.74 -8.76
C SER A 36 7.00 -17.61 -9.69
N ASP A 37 6.35 -18.64 -9.14
CA ASP A 37 5.33 -19.37 -9.89
C ASP A 37 4.09 -18.48 -10.16
N PRO A 38 3.29 -18.77 -11.20
CA PRO A 38 2.13 -17.94 -11.54
C PRO A 38 1.08 -17.81 -10.41
N PRO A 39 0.74 -18.86 -9.64
CA PRO A 39 -0.16 -18.74 -8.48
C PRO A 39 0.37 -17.77 -7.40
N ARG A 40 1.65 -17.85 -7.06
CA ARG A 40 2.31 -16.98 -6.08
C ARG A 40 2.33 -15.54 -6.57
N LEU A 41 2.61 -15.31 -7.86
CA LEU A 41 2.58 -13.98 -8.46
C LEU A 41 1.19 -13.34 -8.35
N LYS A 42 0.15 -14.10 -8.71
CA LYS A 42 -1.25 -13.65 -8.54
C LYS A 42 -1.57 -13.31 -7.08
N GLY A 43 -1.07 -14.11 -6.14
CA GLY A 43 -1.21 -13.84 -4.71
C GLY A 43 -0.56 -12.54 -4.26
N LEU A 44 0.63 -12.22 -4.79
CA LEU A 44 1.36 -10.99 -4.52
C LEU A 44 0.64 -9.76 -5.09
N LEU A 45 0.22 -9.84 -6.36
CA LEU A 45 -0.59 -8.79 -7.02
C LEU A 45 -1.86 -8.48 -6.22
N ASN A 46 -2.57 -9.51 -5.77
CA ASN A 46 -3.77 -9.32 -4.94
C ASN A 46 -3.47 -8.70 -3.56
N ARG A 47 -2.29 -8.95 -2.99
CA ARG A 47 -1.90 -8.32 -1.72
C ARG A 47 -1.50 -6.87 -1.90
N GLU A 48 -0.77 -6.55 -2.97
CA GLU A 48 -0.44 -5.18 -3.33
C GLU A 48 -1.71 -4.35 -3.57
N ALA A 49 -2.64 -4.86 -4.38
CA ALA A 49 -3.90 -4.17 -4.68
C ALA A 49 -4.69 -3.84 -3.40
N ARG A 50 -4.84 -4.81 -2.49
CA ARG A 50 -5.52 -4.57 -1.20
C ARG A 50 -4.78 -3.58 -0.30
N ALA A 51 -3.45 -3.59 -0.32
CA ALA A 51 -2.66 -2.62 0.44
C ALA A 51 -2.82 -1.21 -0.13
N LYS A 52 -2.86 -1.09 -1.46
CA LYS A 52 -3.14 0.16 -2.16
C LYS A 52 -4.53 0.70 -1.81
N ASP A 53 -5.56 -0.13 -1.83
CA ASP A 53 -6.92 0.28 -1.47
C ASP A 53 -6.99 0.83 -0.03
N ALA A 54 -6.32 0.15 0.91
CA ALA A 54 -6.22 0.63 2.30
C ALA A 54 -5.47 1.96 2.42
N TYR A 55 -4.38 2.13 1.66
CA TYR A 55 -3.66 3.40 1.58
C TYR A 55 -4.51 4.51 0.97
N ASP A 56 -5.23 4.24 -0.12
CA ASP A 56 -6.10 5.21 -0.78
C ASP A 56 -7.21 5.66 0.18
N ALA A 57 -7.83 4.73 0.93
CA ALA A 57 -8.81 5.07 1.96
C ALA A 57 -8.21 5.92 3.10
N ALA A 58 -7.02 5.57 3.58
CA ALA A 58 -6.32 6.35 4.60
C ALA A 58 -5.95 7.75 4.10
N ARG A 59 -5.58 7.89 2.82
CA ARG A 59 -5.28 9.18 2.18
C ARG A 59 -6.53 10.04 2.05
N LEU A 60 -7.67 9.48 1.64
CA LEU A 60 -8.93 10.22 1.59
C LEU A 60 -9.32 10.73 2.97
N ARG A 61 -9.21 9.87 3.99
CA ARG A 61 -9.43 10.25 5.40
C ARG A 61 -8.49 11.35 5.87
N LEU A 62 -7.20 11.26 5.55
CA LEU A 62 -6.20 12.30 5.86
C LEU A 62 -6.59 13.66 5.27
N LEU A 63 -7.16 13.67 4.07
CA LEU A 63 -7.60 14.86 3.36
C LEU A 63 -9.00 15.34 3.75
N GLY A 64 -9.70 14.61 4.63
CA GLY A 64 -11.09 14.91 4.99
C GLY A 64 -12.09 14.68 3.86
N ILE A 65 -11.75 13.81 2.89
CA ILE A 65 -12.61 13.48 1.75
C ILE A 65 -13.45 12.23 2.10
N PRO A 66 -14.78 12.26 1.92
CA PRO A 66 -15.62 11.08 2.11
C PRO A 66 -15.23 9.95 1.15
N SER A 67 -15.10 8.74 1.68
CA SER A 67 -14.83 7.50 0.93
C SER A 67 -16.11 6.76 0.56
#